data_AF-A0A534JUX1-F1
#
_entry.id   AF-A0A534JUX1-F1
#
_cell.length_a   1.000
_cell.length_b   1.000
_cell.length_c   1.000
_cell.angle_alpha   90.00
_cell.angle_beta   90.00
_cell.angle_gamma   90.00
#
_symmetry.space_group_name_H-M   'P 1'
#
loop_
_entity.id
_entity.type
_entity.pdbx_description
1 polymer ?
#
loop_
_entity_poly.entity_id
_entity_poly.type
_entity_poly.pdbx_seq_one_letter_code
_entity_poly.pdbx_strand_id
1 'polypeptide(L)'
;MDRRLWYLIAGTRGGINRARILWILHDRPHNANDLATQLALDYKTVRHHLDVLHENDFVMTLGDEGYGTLYSLSPRLQVHFEDFLEIWHRIGPRLGEK
;
A
#
# COMPACT_ATOMS: atom_id res chain seq x y z
N MET A 1 0.32 16.01 6.44
CA MET A 1 -0.26 14.85 7.14
C MET A 1 -1.73 14.62 6.79
N ASP A 2 -1.94 13.80 5.75
CA ASP A 2 -3.24 13.27 5.35
C ASP A 2 -3.93 12.47 6.48
N ARG A 3 -5.08 12.98 6.97
CA ARG A 3 -5.89 12.36 8.04
C ARG A 3 -6.46 10.99 7.63
N ARG A 4 -6.82 10.80 6.36
CA ARG A 4 -7.37 9.55 5.85
C ARG A 4 -6.26 8.49 5.75
N LEU A 5 -5.09 8.87 5.26
CA LEU A 5 -3.92 7.99 5.20
C LEU A 5 -3.53 7.51 6.59
N TRP A 6 -3.46 8.44 7.57
CA TRP A 6 -3.21 8.10 8.97
C TRP A 6 -4.23 7.11 9.52
N TYR A 7 -5.53 7.33 9.30
CA TYR A 7 -6.56 6.42 9.77
C TYR A 7 -6.43 5.02 9.16
N LEU A 8 -6.23 4.90 7.84
CA LEU A 8 -6.11 3.61 7.18
C LEU A 8 -4.87 2.82 7.57
N ILE A 9 -3.81 3.51 8.00
CA ILE A 9 -2.54 2.89 8.33
C ILE A 9 -2.39 2.66 9.85
N ALA A 10 -2.67 3.67 10.68
CA ALA A 10 -2.47 3.60 12.13
C ALA A 10 -3.76 3.24 12.91
N GLY A 11 -4.93 3.52 12.33
CA GLY A 11 -6.23 3.42 13.03
C GLY A 11 -7.01 2.14 12.80
N THR A 12 -6.47 1.17 12.07
CA THR A 12 -7.23 -0.01 11.62
C THR A 12 -6.39 -1.29 11.68
N ARG A 13 -7.04 -2.43 11.95
CA ARG A 13 -6.38 -3.74 12.14
C ARG A 13 -5.48 -4.17 10.98
N GLY A 14 -5.81 -3.79 9.75
CA GLY A 14 -5.05 -4.12 8.54
C GLY A 14 -4.02 -3.07 8.11
N GLY A 15 -3.82 -2.03 8.91
CA GLY A 15 -3.06 -0.85 8.47
C GLY A 15 -1.58 -1.08 8.22
N ILE A 16 -0.94 -1.95 9.02
CA ILE A 16 0.47 -2.34 8.78
C ILE A 16 0.63 -3.03 7.42
N ASN A 17 -0.27 -3.95 7.05
CA ASN A 17 -0.18 -4.63 5.75
C ASN A 17 -0.44 -3.69 4.58
N ARG A 18 -1.38 -2.75 4.71
CA ARG A 18 -1.56 -1.68 3.73
C ARG A 18 -0.30 -0.83 3.58
N ALA A 19 0.34 -0.46 4.68
CA ALA A 19 1.56 0.31 4.62
C ALA A 19 2.73 -0.47 3.98
N ARG A 20 2.84 -1.78 4.24
CA ARG A 20 3.80 -2.65 3.53
C ARG A 20 3.52 -2.72 2.01
N ILE A 21 2.25 -2.77 1.60
CA ILE A 21 1.87 -2.71 0.18
C ILE A 21 2.32 -1.38 -0.43
N LEU A 22 1.99 -0.25 0.20
CA LEU A 22 2.39 1.08 -0.28
C LEU A 22 3.91 1.23 -0.38
N TRP A 23 4.66 0.68 0.58
CA TRP A 23 6.12 0.65 0.53
C TRP A 23 6.65 -0.11 -0.70
N ILE A 24 6.11 -1.30 -0.99
CA ILE A 24 6.53 -2.08 -2.17
C ILE A 24 6.13 -1.37 -3.47
N LEU A 25 4.92 -0.80 -3.53
CA LEU A 25 4.42 -0.10 -4.72
C LEU A 25 5.13 1.22 -5.01
N HIS A 26 5.83 1.80 -4.03
CA HIS A 26 6.68 2.97 -4.23
C HIS A 26 7.92 2.67 -5.09
N ASP A 27 8.47 1.45 -5.01
CA ASP A 27 9.59 1.04 -5.85
C ASP A 27 9.14 0.87 -7.31
N ARG A 28 8.08 0.07 -7.53
CA ARG A 28 7.49 -0.15 -8.86
C ARG A 28 6.08 -0.74 -8.78
N PRO A 29 5.31 -0.69 -9.89
CA PRO A 29 4.02 -1.35 -9.94
C PRO A 29 4.10 -2.88 -9.78
N HIS A 30 3.13 -3.47 -9.11
CA HIS A 30 3.04 -4.91 -8.88
C HIS A 30 1.60 -5.41 -9.03
N ASN A 31 1.44 -6.66 -9.46
CA ASN A 31 0.13 -7.32 -9.42
C ASN A 31 -0.15 -7.88 -8.00
N ALA A 32 -1.40 -8.27 -7.74
CA ALA A 32 -1.82 -8.79 -6.44
C ALA A 32 -1.13 -10.13 -6.05
N ASN A 33 -0.78 -10.98 -7.01
CA ASN A 33 -0.06 -12.24 -6.74
C ASN A 33 1.38 -11.97 -6.30
N ASP A 34 2.07 -11.02 -6.93
CA ASP A 34 3.42 -10.62 -6.55
C ASP A 34 3.43 -10.08 -5.12
N LEU A 35 2.47 -9.22 -4.79
CA LEU A 35 2.32 -8.64 -3.45
C LEU A 35 2.01 -9.72 -2.40
N ALA A 36 1.12 -10.67 -2.70
CA ALA A 36 0.84 -11.80 -1.82
C ALA A 36 2.09 -12.63 -1.52
N THR A 37 2.89 -12.90 -2.56
CA THR A 37 4.15 -13.64 -2.44
C THR A 37 5.17 -12.88 -1.60
N GLN A 38 5.44 -11.61 -1.93
CA GLN A 38 6.44 -10.79 -1.23
C GLN A 38 6.07 -10.52 0.24
N LEU A 39 4.78 -10.39 0.53
CA LEU A 39 4.29 -10.08 1.88
C LEU A 39 4.05 -11.33 2.73
N ALA A 40 4.13 -12.53 2.12
CA ALA A 40 3.72 -13.81 2.70
C ALA A 40 2.28 -13.75 3.24
N LEU A 41 1.35 -13.26 2.42
CA LEU A 41 -0.07 -13.11 2.74
C LEU A 41 -0.93 -13.91 1.77
N ASP A 42 -2.13 -14.28 2.21
CA ASP A 42 -3.13 -14.88 1.33
C ASP A 42 -3.58 -13.87 0.25
N TYR A 43 -3.79 -14.36 -0.98
CA TYR A 43 -4.17 -13.56 -2.13
C TYR A 43 -5.45 -12.74 -1.89
N LYS A 44 -6.48 -13.31 -1.24
CA LYS A 44 -7.73 -12.59 -0.95
C LYS A 44 -7.51 -11.48 0.07
N THR A 45 -6.58 -11.68 0.99
CA THR A 45 -6.18 -10.66 1.98
C THR A 45 -5.51 -9.47 1.28
N VAL A 46 -4.61 -9.73 0.33
CA VAL A 46 -3.96 -8.67 -0.47
C VAL A 46 -4.97 -7.95 -1.35
N ARG A 47 -5.86 -8.67 -2.05
CA ARG A 47 -6.93 -8.06 -2.86
C ARG A 47 -7.79 -7.13 -2.01
N HIS A 48 -8.23 -7.57 -0.83
CA HIS A 48 -9.00 -6.72 0.09
C HIS A 48 -8.25 -5.45 0.49
N HIS A 49 -6.94 -5.54 0.76
CA HIS A 49 -6.14 -4.35 1.07
C HIS A 49 -5.99 -3.41 -0.12
N LEU A 50 -5.78 -3.94 -1.33
CA LEU A 50 -5.69 -3.16 -2.56
C LEU A 50 -7.01 -2.44 -2.86
N ASP A 51 -8.15 -3.13 -2.70
CA ASP A 51 -9.47 -2.53 -2.90
C ASP A 51 -9.69 -1.36 -1.94
N VAL A 52 -9.40 -1.53 -0.64
CA VAL A 52 -9.48 -0.44 0.35
C VAL A 52 -8.54 0.73 0.00
N LEU A 53 -7.32 0.46 -0.44
CA LEU A 53 -6.38 1.52 -0.84
C LEU A 53 -6.84 2.24 -2.12
N HIS A 54 -7.43 1.51 -3.05
CA HIS A 54 -7.90 2.03 -4.33
C HIS A 54 -9.13 2.93 -4.14
N GLU A 55 -10.12 2.46 -3.37
CA GLU A 55 -11.32 3.23 -2.97
C GLU A 55 -10.97 4.54 -2.24
N ASN A 56 -9.79 4.61 -1.63
CA ASN A 56 -9.31 5.77 -0.89
C ASN A 56 -8.29 6.62 -1.67
N ASP A 57 -8.09 6.36 -2.96
CA ASP A 57 -7.19 7.11 -3.85
C ASP A 57 -5.71 7.07 -3.42
N PHE A 58 -5.27 5.95 -2.85
CA PHE A 58 -3.86 5.72 -2.51
C PHE A 58 -3.14 4.84 -3.53
N VAL A 59 -3.88 3.99 -4.24
CA VAL A 59 -3.36 3.19 -5.35
C VAL A 59 -4.27 3.31 -6.56
N MET A 60 -3.68 3.15 -7.75
CA MET A 60 -4.39 3.07 -9.01
C MET A 60 -3.99 1.81 -9.76
N THR A 61 -4.84 1.36 -10.67
CA THR A 61 -4.56 0.26 -11.58
C THR A 61 -3.91 0.78 -12.87
N LEU A 62 -3.09 -0.06 -13.50
CA LEU A 62 -2.49 0.20 -14.80
C LEU A 62 -2.97 -0.86 -15.79
N GLY A 63 -3.42 -0.41 -16.96
CA GLY A 63 -3.97 -1.28 -18.01
C GLY A 63 -5.43 -1.69 -17.76
N ASP A 64 -5.90 -2.65 -18.56
CA ASP A 64 -7.28 -3.15 -18.46
C ASP A 64 -7.50 -3.97 -17.18
N GLU A 65 -8.72 -3.91 -16.65
CA GLU A 65 -9.13 -4.67 -15.46
C GLU A 65 -9.21 -6.17 -15.78
N GLY A 66 -8.51 -7.01 -15.01
CA GLY A 66 -8.52 -8.45 -15.23
C GLY A 66 -7.37 -9.22 -14.59
N TYR A 67 -7.06 -10.39 -15.16
CA TYR A 67 -5.97 -11.23 -14.68
C TYR A 67 -4.62 -10.55 -14.96
N GLY A 68 -3.89 -10.23 -13.89
CA GLY A 68 -2.59 -9.57 -13.99
C GLY A 68 -2.64 -8.04 -13.91
N THR A 69 -3.77 -7.43 -13.49
CA THR A 69 -3.82 -5.98 -13.23
C THR A 69 -2.67 -5.55 -12.32
N LEU A 70 -1.91 -4.57 -12.81
CA LEU A 70 -0.83 -3.94 -12.05
C LEU A 70 -1.41 -2.82 -11.20
N TYR A 71 -0.96 -2.75 -9.96
CA TYR A 71 -1.24 -1.67 -9.04
C TYR A 71 -0.01 -0.78 -8.92
N SER A 72 -0.24 0.53 -8.80
CA SER A 72 0.79 1.54 -8.55
C SER A 72 0.26 2.55 -7.54
N LEU A 73 1.13 3.36 -6.94
CA LEU A 73 0.68 4.47 -6.10
C LEU A 73 -0.13 5.46 -6.93
N SER A 74 -1.17 6.05 -6.36
CA SER A 74 -1.88 7.15 -7.03
C SER A 74 -0.92 8.34 -7.23
N PRO A 75 -1.13 9.19 -8.26
CA PRO A 75 -0.29 10.38 -8.46
C PRO A 75 -0.26 11.28 -7.22
N ARG A 76 -1.41 11.38 -6.53
CA ARG A 76 -1.55 12.13 -5.28
C ARG A 76 -0.63 11.60 -4.18
N LEU A 77 -0.58 10.27 -3.98
CA LEU A 77 0.29 9.68 -2.97
C LEU A 77 1.77 9.71 -3.38
N GLN A 78 2.09 9.63 -4.67
CA GLN A 78 3.46 9.79 -5.15
C GLN A 78 4.01 11.18 -4.84
N VAL A 79 3.23 12.24 -5.13
CA VAL A 79 3.64 13.62 -4.85
C VAL A 79 3.83 13.88 -3.35
N HIS A 80 2.97 13.29 -2.52
CA HIS A 80 3.00 13.46 -1.07
C HIS A 80 3.51 12.22 -0.33
N PHE A 81 4.45 11.49 -0.91
CA PHE A 81 4.94 10.25 -0.31
C PHE A 81 5.63 10.48 1.05
N GLU A 82 6.15 11.69 1.29
CA GLU A 82 6.68 12.12 2.59
C GLU A 82 5.66 11.99 3.73
N ASP A 83 4.36 12.24 3.49
CA ASP A 83 3.31 12.05 4.49
C ASP A 83 3.21 10.57 4.87
N PHE A 84 3.30 9.66 3.89
CA PHE A 84 3.35 8.22 4.17
C PHE A 84 4.60 7.85 4.98
N LEU A 85 5.77 8.38 4.61
CA LEU A 85 7.02 8.10 5.32
C LEU A 85 6.93 8.53 6.78
N GLU A 86 6.42 9.72 7.07
CA GLU A 86 6.24 10.20 8.46
C GLU A 86 5.39 9.22 9.27
N ILE A 87 4.29 8.74 8.68
CA ILE A 87 3.39 7.76 9.32
C ILE A 87 4.10 6.43 9.52
N TRP A 88 4.79 5.94 8.50
CA TRP A 88 5.54 4.70 8.52
C TRP A 88 6.62 4.69 9.61
N HIS A 89 7.37 5.79 9.78
CA HIS A 89 8.38 5.90 10.82
C HIS A 89 7.79 5.94 12.23
N ARG A 90 6.56 6.45 12.40
CA ARG A 90 5.87 6.50 13.69
C ARG A 90 5.30 5.15 14.13
N ILE A 91 4.83 4.34 13.17
CA ILE A 91 4.14 3.06 13.45
C ILE A 91 5.03 1.84 13.22
N GLY A 92 6.00 1.96 12.33
CA GLY A 92 6.87 0.88 11.95
C GLY A 92 7.79 0.59 13.13
N PRO A 93 7.95 -0.66 13.57
CA PRO A 93 9.13 -0.98 14.35
C PRO A 93 10.34 -0.56 13.51
N ARG A 94 11.46 -0.19 14.15
CA ARG A 94 12.76 0.04 13.50
C ARG A 94 13.07 -1.15 12.58
N LEU A 95 12.61 -1.11 11.34
CA LEU A 95 12.85 -2.14 10.34
C LEU A 95 14.20 -1.78 9.71
N GLY A 96 15.27 -2.08 10.48
CA GLY A 96 16.71 -2.07 10.16
C GLY A 96 17.22 -0.94 9.25
N GLU A 97 18.08 -0.02 9.68
CA GLU A 97 19.37 -0.30 10.34
C GLU A 97 19.83 -1.76 10.09
N LYS A 98 20.19 -2.04 8.85
CA LYS A 98 21.25 -2.99 8.50
C LYS A 98 22.21 -2.30 7.56
#